data_AF-A0A423XPN8-F1
#
_entry.id   AF-A0A423XPN8-F1
#
_cell.length_a   1.000
_cell.length_b   1.000
_cell.length_c   1.000
_cell.angle_alpha   90.00
_cell.angle_beta   90.00
_cell.angle_gamma   90.00
#
_symmetry.space_group_name_H-M   'P 1'
#
loop_
_entity.id
_entity.type
_entity.pdbx_description
1 polymer ?
#
loop_
_entity_poly.entity_id
_entity_poly.type
_entity_poly.pdbx_seq_one_letter_code
_entity_poly.pdbx_strand_id
1 'polypeptide(L)' 'MLIKQLVLHNFRVFNGTHTIDLAPRKRPHEVNHRPILLFGGLNGAGKTSILSAIRLALYGR' A
#
# COMPACT_ATOMS: atom_id res chain seq x y z
N MET A 1 -3.04 5.03 14.92
CA MET A 1 -2.01 4.15 14.32
C MET A 1 -1.74 4.61 12.89
N LEU A 2 -0.47 4.71 12.46
CA LEU A 2 -0.11 5.05 11.07
C LEU A 2 0.76 3.95 10.48
N ILE A 3 0.30 3.32 9.40
CA ILE A 3 1.09 2.34 8.62
C ILE A 3 1.95 3.13 7.64
N LYS A 4 3.27 3.05 7.79
CA LYS A 4 4.21 3.81 6.95
C LYS A 4 4.62 3.06 5.68
N GLN A 5 4.64 1.74 5.73
CA GLN A 5 5.18 0.92 4.66
C GLN A 5 4.49 -0.44 4.64
N LEU A 6 4.27 -0.97 3.44
CA LEU A 6 3.86 -2.36 3.19
C LEU A 6 4.93 -3.02 2.33
N VAL A 7 5.50 -4.12 2.83
CA VAL A 7 6.48 -4.93 2.07
C VAL A 7 5.86 -6.28 1.75
N LEU A 8 5.88 -6.64 0.46
CA LEU A 8 5.34 -7.90 -0.05
C LEU A 8 6.48 -8.75 -0.58
N HIS A 9 6.56 -10.00 -0.15
CA HIS A 9 7.53 -10.97 -0.63
C HIS A 9 6.80 -12.15 -1.26
N ASN A 10 6.93 -12.33 -2.58
CA ASN A 10 6.30 -13.42 -3.33
C ASN A 10 4.81 -13.63 -2.97
N PHE A 11 4.04 -12.54 -2.91
CA PHE A 11 2.66 -12.56 -2.41
C PHE A 11 1.65 -12.39 -3.54
N ARG A 12 0.88 -13.44 -3.83
CA ARG A 12 -0.10 -13.47 -4.92
C ARG A 12 0.54 -13.04 -6.26
N VAL A 13 0.04 -11.96 -6.86
CA VAL A 13 0.53 -11.45 -8.16
C VAL A 13 1.83 -10.64 -8.03
N PHE A 14 2.32 -10.38 -6.82
CA PHE A 14 3.56 -9.65 -6.58
C PHE A 14 4.73 -10.62 -6.43
N ASN A 15 5.43 -10.89 -7.54
CA ASN A 15 6.63 -11.71 -7.56
C ASN A 15 7.87 -10.92 -7.11
N GLY A 16 8.74 -11.51 -6.29
CA GLY A 16 9.90 -10.83 -5.70
C GLY A 16 9.53 -9.97 -4.49
N THR A 17 10.33 -8.94 -4.23
CA THR A 17 10.13 -8.00 -3.11
C THR A 17 9.56 -6.68 -3.62
N HIS A 18 8.38 -6.31 -3.15
CA HIS A 18 7.72 -5.04 -3.47
C HIS A 18 7.57 -4.21 -2.21
N THR A 19 8.07 -2.98 -2.23
CA THR A 19 7.95 -2.03 -1.11
C THR A 19 7.05 -0.88 -1.51
N ILE A 20 5.98 -0.69 -0.77
CA ILE A 20 4.99 0.38 -0.98
C ILE A 20 5.09 1.35 0.20
N ASP A 21 5.45 2.60 -0.12
CA ASP A 21 5.43 3.72 0.81
C ASP A 21 3.99 4.23 1.00
N LEU A 22 3.53 4.23 2.26
CA LEU A 22 2.19 4.62 2.68
C LEU A 22 2.20 5.94 3.47
N ALA A 23 3.37 6.54 3.72
CA ALA A 23 3.46 7.77 4.48
C ALA A 23 2.87 8.95 3.67
N PRO A 24 2.03 9.81 4.29
CA PRO A 24 1.53 11.01 3.63
C PRO A 24 2.68 11.90 3.15
N ARG A 25 2.67 12.24 1.86
CA ARG A 25 3.70 13.09 1.26
C ARG A 25 3.29 14.56 1.35
N LYS A 26 4.22 15.41 1.79
CA LYS A 26 4.10 16.88 1.64
C LYS A 26 4.60 17.27 0.26
N ARG A 27 3.82 18.06 -0.49
CA ARG A 27 4.28 18.66 -1.74
C ARG A 27 4.72 20.10 -1.49
N PRO A 28 5.73 20.61 -2.20
CA PRO A 28 6.03 22.04 -2.19
C PRO A 28 4.77 22.82 -2.59
N HIS A 29 4.47 23.91 -1.88
CA HIS A 29 3.30 24.78 -2.10
C HIS A 29 1.93 24.25 -1.65
N GLU A 30 1.84 23.12 -0.92
CA GLU A 30 0.59 22.68 -0.29
C GLU A 30 0.57 22.93 1.22
N VAL A 31 -0.48 23.61 1.69
CA VAL A 31 -0.70 23.91 3.12
C VAL A 31 -1.13 22.66 3.90
N ASN A 32 -1.91 21.78 3.28
CA ASN A 32 -2.47 20.59 3.91
C ASN A 32 -1.76 19.32 3.49
N HIS A 33 -1.57 18.38 4.43
CA HIS A 33 -1.07 17.05 4.10
C HIS A 33 -2.14 16.29 3.30
N ARG A 34 -1.72 15.40 2.40
CA ARG A 34 -2.61 14.50 1.66
C ARG A 34 -2.62 13.12 2.33
N PRO A 35 -3.52 12.87 3.31
CA PRO A 35 -3.53 11.62 4.05
C PRO A 35 -4.13 10.45 3.25
N ILE A 36 -4.77 10.74 2.12
CA ILE A 36 -5.44 9.73 1.28
C ILE A 36 -4.46 9.25 0.22
N LEU A 37 -4.18 7.94 0.24
CA LEU A 37 -3.44 7.24 -0.80
C LEU A 37 -4.39 6.31 -1.55
N LEU A 38 -4.40 6.42 -2.88
CA LEU A 38 -5.26 5.64 -3.76
C LEU A 38 -4.44 4.59 -4.51
N PHE A 39 -4.86 3.32 -4.42
CA PHE A 39 -4.32 2.24 -5.24
C PHE A 39 -5.16 2.07 -6.51
N GLY A 40 -4.70 2.69 -7.61
CA GLY A 40 -5.23 2.48 -8.95
C GLY A 40 -4.59 1.29 -9.66
N GLY A 41 -5.25 0.77 -10.69
CA GLY A 41 -4.70 -0.29 -11.55
C GLY A 41 -5.77 -1.05 -12.31
N LEU A 42 -5.37 -1.80 -13.34
CA LEU A 42 -6.26 -2.63 -14.15
C LEU A 42 -6.80 -3.83 -13.35
N ASN A 43 -7.81 -4.51 -13.90
CA ASN A 43 -8.28 -5.78 -13.34
C ASN A 43 -7.15 -6.81 -13.39
N GLY A 44 -6.98 -7.58 -12.31
CA GLY A 44 -5.85 -8.49 -12.16
C GLY A 44 -4.54 -7.85 -11.68
N ALA A 45 -4.40 -6.52 -11.65
CA ALA A 45 -3.16 -5.84 -11.27
C ALA A 45 -2.78 -5.92 -9.76
N GLY A 46 -3.54 -6.67 -8.94
CA GLY A 46 -3.17 -6.90 -7.54
C GLY A 46 -3.76 -5.94 -6.51
N LYS A 47 -4.70 -5.06 -6.87
CA LYS A 47 -5.38 -4.14 -5.93
C LYS A 47 -5.96 -4.86 -4.70
N THR A 48 -6.74 -5.92 -4.92
CA THR A 48 -7.30 -6.75 -3.84
C THR A 48 -6.21 -7.48 -3.06
N SER A 49 -5.10 -7.85 -3.70
CA SER A 49 -3.96 -8.49 -3.05
C SER A 49 -3.30 -7.55 -2.03
N ILE A 50 -3.16 -6.26 -2.33
CA ILE A 50 -2.67 -5.25 -1.37
C ILE A 50 -3.57 -5.21 -0.14
N LEU A 51 -4.89 -5.13 -0.33
CA LEU A 51 -5.84 -5.11 0.79
C LEU A 51 -5.77 -6.40 1.63
N SER A 52 -5.64 -7.56 0.98
CA SER A 52 -5.47 -8.84 1.67
C SER A 52 -4.15 -8.92 2.44
N ALA A 53 -3.05 -8.38 1.90
CA ALA A 53 -1.77 -8.36 2.60
C ALA A 53 -1.82 -7.52 3.88
N ILE A 54 -2.50 -6.36 3.85
CA ILE A 54 -2.69 -5.51 5.03
C ILE A 54 -3.49 -6.26 6.11
N ARG A 55 -4.58 -6.93 5.72
CA ARG A 55 -5.40 -7.70 6.66
C ARG A 55 -4.62 -8.87 7.28
N LEU A 56 -3.90 -9.63 6.44
CA LEU A 56 -3.05 -10.73 6.89
C LEU A 56 -1.97 -10.25 7.85
N ALA A 57 -1.27 -9.14 7.55
CA ALA A 57 -0.20 -8.62 8.38
C ALA A 57 -0.66 -8.10 9.75
N LEU A 58 -1.87 -7.53 9.82
CA LEU A 58 -2.40 -6.94 11.06
C LEU A 58 -3.24 -7.91 11.89
N TYR A 59 -3.94 -8.85 11.23
CA TYR A 59 -4.96 -9.70 11.87
C TYR A 59 -4.71 -11.20 11.68
N GLY A 60 -3.71 -11.59 10.88
CA GLY A 60 -3.41 -13.00 10.59
C GLY A 60 -4.43 -13.69 9.67
N ARG A 61 -5.40 -12.97 9.10
CA ARG A 61 -6.47 -13.49 8.22
C ARG A 61 -6.86 -12.50 7.13
#